data_AF-A0A1D2JJ15-F1
#
_entry.id   AF-A0A1D2JJ15-F1
#
_cell.length_a   1.000
_cell.length_b   1.000
_cell.length_c   1.000
_cell.angle_alpha   90.00
_cell.angle_beta   90.00
_cell.angle_gamma   90.00
#
_symmetry.space_group_name_H-M   'P 1'
#
loop_
_entity.id
_entity.type
_entity.pdbx_description
1 polymer ?
#
loop_
_entity_poly.entity_id
_entity_poly.type
_entity_poly.pdbx_seq_one_letter_code
_entity_poly.pdbx_strand_id
1 'polypeptide(L)'
;MAFYQTMDYLLDRTNIHDVVTKLSFYLDTYQWDKLIDEVFIPNDLIIDYTPSLANEAVVTTATRTVGQWKGLMDGMDTAQHIPSALLISLPQPGPETDVPQTASVTCNVTVTLVRKDAEGGPQLSNGGRYDIELKRVSEGGSSGNPWRITRLKAKIAWFSGNKKLLGLED
;
A
#
# COMPACT_ATOMS: atom_id res chain seq x y z
N MET A 1 0.06 -23.91 -22.33
CA MET A 1 0.30 -22.75 -21.45
C MET A 1 0.36 -21.51 -22.31
N ALA A 2 -0.23 -20.40 -21.87
CA ALA A 2 -0.02 -19.11 -22.52
C ALA A 2 1.27 -18.51 -21.96
N PHE A 3 2.20 -18.15 -22.84
CA PHE A 3 3.46 -17.51 -22.45
C PHE A 3 3.25 -16.03 -22.18
N TYR A 4 4.00 -15.47 -21.23
CA TYR A 4 3.92 -14.08 -20.83
C TYR A 4 4.42 -13.14 -21.94
N GLN A 5 3.48 -12.51 -22.65
CA GLN A 5 3.81 -11.64 -23.78
C GLN A 5 4.04 -10.20 -23.33
N THR A 6 4.61 -9.39 -24.23
CA THR A 6 4.83 -7.96 -23.99
C THR A 6 3.55 -7.22 -23.58
N MET A 7 2.41 -7.57 -24.17
CA MET A 7 1.13 -6.94 -23.82
C MET A 7 0.67 -7.32 -22.40
N ASP A 8 0.86 -8.57 -22.00
CA ASP A 8 0.55 -9.03 -20.63
C ASP A 8 1.44 -8.31 -19.62
N TYR A 9 2.74 -8.16 -19.93
CA TYR A 9 3.68 -7.40 -19.13
C TYR A 9 3.25 -5.94 -18.94
N LEU A 10 2.90 -5.24 -20.02
CA LEU A 10 2.47 -3.85 -19.96
C LEU A 10 1.15 -3.69 -19.18
N LEU A 11 0.21 -4.63 -19.36
CA LEU A 11 -1.05 -4.64 -18.63
C LEU A 11 -0.83 -4.88 -17.13
N ASP A 12 -0.04 -5.88 -16.75
CA ASP A 12 0.27 -6.16 -15.35
C ASP A 12 1.02 -5.02 -14.69
N ARG A 13 2.01 -4.44 -15.38
CA ARG A 13 2.77 -3.30 -14.87
C ARG A 13 1.86 -2.10 -14.59
N THR A 14 0.91 -1.83 -15.48
CA THR A 14 -0.09 -0.76 -15.30
C THR A 14 -1.04 -1.09 -14.16
N ASN A 15 -1.54 -2.32 -14.12
CA ASN A 15 -2.42 -2.79 -13.06
C ASN A 15 -1.77 -2.69 -11.66
N ILE A 16 -0.51 -3.11 -11.53
CA ILE A 16 0.22 -3.02 -10.25
C ILE A 16 0.43 -1.55 -9.87
N HIS A 17 0.77 -0.68 -10.83
CA HIS A 17 0.87 0.76 -10.59
C HIS A 17 -0.44 1.33 -10.04
N ASP A 18 -1.57 0.94 -10.63
CA ASP A 18 -2.89 1.37 -10.19
C ASP A 18 -3.21 0.85 -8.78
N VAL A 19 -2.87 -0.39 -8.44
CA VAL A 19 -3.08 -0.92 -7.07
C VAL A 19 -2.33 -0.09 -6.03
N VAL A 20 -1.06 0.25 -6.29
CA VAL A 20 -0.25 1.08 -5.38
C VAL A 20 -0.77 2.52 -5.32
N THR A 21 -1.27 3.05 -6.44
CA THR A 21 -1.89 4.39 -6.47
C THR A 21 -3.20 4.41 -5.68
N LYS A 22 -4.05 3.39 -5.87
CA LYS A 22 -5.31 3.19 -5.15
C LYS A 22 -5.10 3.04 -3.66
N LEU A 23 -4.04 2.37 -3.20
CA LEU A 23 -3.70 2.25 -1.78
C LEU A 23 -3.71 3.62 -1.08
N SER A 24 -2.96 4.58 -1.62
CA SER A 24 -2.87 5.92 -1.05
C SER A 24 -4.10 6.76 -1.32
N PHE A 25 -4.59 6.75 -2.56
CA PHE A 25 -5.75 7.57 -2.95
C PHE A 25 -7.02 7.19 -2.19
N TYR A 26 -7.32 5.89 -2.04
CA TYR A 26 -8.50 5.42 -1.30
C TYR A 26 -8.38 5.67 0.19
N LEU A 27 -7.18 5.60 0.76
CA LEU A 27 -6.94 5.98 2.15
C LEU A 27 -7.22 7.48 2.37
N ASP A 28 -6.65 8.34 1.53
CA ASP A 28 -6.78 9.80 1.66
C ASP A 28 -8.20 10.31 1.34
N THR A 29 -8.97 9.55 0.57
CA THR A 29 -10.36 9.88 0.18
C THR A 29 -11.40 9.04 0.92
N TYR A 30 -11.00 8.33 1.98
CA TYR A 30 -11.88 7.57 2.88
C TYR A 30 -12.72 6.49 2.17
N GLN A 31 -12.21 5.92 1.08
CA GLN A 31 -12.87 4.88 0.27
C GLN A 31 -12.59 3.48 0.84
N TRP A 32 -13.02 3.25 2.08
CA TRP A 32 -12.66 2.06 2.88
C TRP A 32 -13.02 0.74 2.23
N ASP A 33 -14.24 0.60 1.72
CA ASP A 33 -14.70 -0.64 1.09
C ASP A 33 -13.88 -0.96 -0.18
N LYS A 34 -13.54 0.06 -0.98
CA LYS A 34 -12.69 -0.11 -2.16
C LYS A 34 -11.25 -0.50 -1.80
N LEU A 35 -10.73 -0.02 -0.68
CA LEU A 35 -9.41 -0.41 -0.17
C LEU A 35 -9.40 -1.90 0.22
N ILE A 36 -10.50 -2.41 0.77
CA ILE A 36 -10.68 -3.83 1.09
C ILE A 36 -10.79 -4.66 -0.20
N ASP A 37 -11.68 -4.26 -1.12
CA ASP A 37 -12.07 -5.10 -2.26
C ASP A 37 -11.07 -5.06 -3.43
N GLU A 38 -10.42 -3.92 -3.67
CA GLU A 38 -9.60 -3.68 -4.86
C GLU A 38 -8.09 -3.70 -4.60
N VAL A 39 -7.64 -3.49 -3.35
CA VAL A 39 -6.21 -3.28 -3.05
C VAL A 39 -5.60 -4.45 -2.30
N PHE A 40 -6.24 -4.91 -1.22
CA PHE A 40 -5.65 -5.94 -0.35
C PHE A 40 -6.15 -7.35 -0.66
N ILE A 41 -5.31 -8.34 -0.35
CA ILE A 41 -5.78 -9.72 -0.24
C ILE A 41 -6.73 -9.81 0.98
N PRO A 42 -7.88 -10.52 0.91
CA PRO A 42 -8.83 -10.55 2.01
C PRO A 42 -8.25 -11.11 3.31
N ASN A 43 -7.45 -12.17 3.20
CA ASN A 43 -6.86 -12.90 4.32
C ASN A 43 -5.34 -13.03 4.15
N ASP A 44 -4.63 -13.33 5.23
CA ASP A 44 -3.18 -13.50 5.26
C ASP A 44 -2.40 -12.25 4.77
N LEU A 45 -3.00 -11.07 4.95
CA LEU A 45 -2.35 -9.79 4.67
C LEU A 45 -1.27 -9.54 5.73
N ILE A 46 -0.07 -9.15 5.31
CA ILE A 46 1.04 -8.83 6.21
C ILE A 46 1.26 -7.32 6.25
N ILE A 47 1.13 -6.73 7.43
CA ILE A 47 1.49 -5.33 7.67
C ILE A 47 2.75 -5.29 8.53
N ASP A 48 3.81 -4.72 7.98
CA ASP A 48 5.14 -4.71 8.60
C ASP A 48 5.61 -3.27 8.80
N TYR A 49 5.45 -2.79 10.04
CA TYR A 49 5.97 -1.51 10.50
C TYR A 49 7.20 -1.68 11.41
N THR A 50 7.76 -2.89 11.51
CA THR A 50 8.92 -3.19 12.37
C THR A 50 10.10 -2.26 12.14
N PRO A 51 10.49 -1.93 10.89
CA PRO A 51 11.62 -1.03 10.65
C PRO A 51 11.40 0.40 11.16
N SER A 52 10.15 0.78 11.43
CA SER A 52 9.75 2.16 11.65
C SER A 52 9.28 2.43 13.07
N LEU A 53 8.59 1.46 13.69
CA LEU A 53 7.88 1.64 14.96
C LEU A 53 8.27 0.57 16.01
N ALA A 54 9.30 -0.23 15.74
CA ALA A 54 9.75 -1.35 16.59
C ALA A 54 8.65 -2.39 16.94
N ASN A 55 7.54 -2.40 16.19
CA ASN A 55 6.48 -3.39 16.31
C ASN A 55 6.85 -4.69 15.60
N GLU A 56 6.17 -5.81 15.85
CA GLU A 56 6.31 -7.01 15.02
C GLU A 56 5.47 -6.89 13.73
N ALA A 57 5.89 -7.59 12.68
CA ALA A 57 5.05 -7.76 11.49
C ALA A 57 3.79 -8.56 11.86
N VAL A 58 2.63 -8.10 11.42
CA VAL A 58 1.34 -8.71 11.78
C VAL A 58 0.71 -9.37 10.56
N VAL A 59 0.33 -10.64 10.71
CA VAL A 59 -0.57 -11.34 9.77
C VAL A 59 -2.01 -11.03 10.18
N THR A 60 -2.82 -10.54 9.25
CA THR A 60 -4.15 -9.98 9.50
C THR A 60 -5.06 -10.12 8.26
N THR A 61 -6.24 -9.52 8.30
CA THR A 61 -7.19 -9.42 7.18
C THR A 61 -7.26 -7.99 6.66
N ALA A 62 -7.67 -7.83 5.40
CA ALA A 62 -7.92 -6.52 4.80
C ALA A 62 -8.89 -5.69 5.67
N THR A 63 -10.03 -6.27 6.05
CA THR A 63 -11.05 -5.59 6.88
C THR A 63 -10.50 -5.11 8.22
N ARG A 64 -9.69 -5.93 8.90
CA ARG A 64 -9.11 -5.56 10.20
C ARG A 64 -8.11 -4.41 10.05
N THR A 65 -7.21 -4.50 9.07
CA THR A 65 -6.23 -3.44 8.81
C THR A 65 -6.90 -2.12 8.42
N VAL A 66 -7.84 -2.16 7.48
CA VAL A 66 -8.56 -0.96 7.03
C VAL A 66 -9.38 -0.37 8.17
N GLY A 67 -10.00 -1.20 9.02
CA GLY A 67 -10.69 -0.73 10.22
C GLY A 67 -9.78 0.00 11.21
N GLN A 68 -8.55 -0.48 11.41
CA GLN A 68 -7.55 0.20 12.24
C GLN A 68 -7.13 1.54 11.64
N TRP A 69 -6.88 1.60 10.33
CA TRP A 69 -6.51 2.84 9.65
C TRP A 69 -7.64 3.86 9.64
N LYS A 70 -8.89 3.40 9.44
CA LYS A 70 -10.08 4.24 9.59
C LYS A 70 -10.14 4.87 10.98
N GLY A 71 -9.99 4.07 12.04
CA GLY A 71 -10.00 4.60 13.40
C GLY A 71 -8.90 5.63 13.68
N LEU A 72 -7.73 5.49 13.04
CA LEU A 72 -6.65 6.49 13.11
C LEU A 72 -7.01 7.76 12.31
N MET A 73 -7.58 7.60 11.12
CA MET A 73 -8.00 8.71 10.25
C MET A 73 -9.21 9.48 10.78
N ASP A 74 -10.08 8.86 11.58
CA ASP A 74 -11.19 9.54 12.28
C ASP A 74 -10.67 10.62 13.27
N GLY A 75 -9.42 10.52 13.71
CA GLY A 75 -8.75 11.51 14.56
C GLY A 75 -8.00 12.62 13.81
N MET A 76 -8.05 12.63 12.47
CA MET A 76 -7.35 13.58 11.61
C MET A 76 -8.35 14.40 10.79
N ASP A 77 -8.01 15.65 10.48
CA ASP A 77 -8.81 16.47 9.55
C ASP A 77 -8.59 16.04 8.10
N THR A 78 -7.35 15.68 7.76
CA THR A 78 -6.98 15.18 6.44
C THR A 78 -5.62 14.51 6.48
N ALA A 79 -5.35 13.70 5.45
CA ALA A 79 -4.07 13.05 5.21
C ALA A 79 -3.74 13.12 3.72
N GLN A 80 -2.44 12.99 3.42
CA GLN A 80 -1.96 12.81 2.07
C GLN A 80 -0.81 11.80 2.07
N HIS A 81 -0.95 10.73 1.29
CA HIS A 81 0.06 9.72 1.06
C HIS A 81 0.50 9.80 -0.41
N ILE A 82 1.79 10.01 -0.66
CA ILE A 82 2.35 10.18 -2.01
C ILE A 82 3.39 9.08 -2.28
N PRO A 83 2.98 7.94 -2.86
CA PRO A 83 3.91 6.96 -3.40
C PRO A 83 4.50 7.50 -4.71
N SER A 84 5.81 7.34 -4.88
CA SER A 84 6.55 7.82 -6.05
C SER A 84 7.74 6.91 -6.37
N ALA A 85 8.32 7.08 -7.57
CA ALA A 85 9.47 6.28 -8.02
C ALA A 85 9.23 4.76 -7.88
N LEU A 86 8.07 4.27 -8.35
CA LEU A 86 7.69 2.87 -8.26
C LEU A 86 8.62 2.02 -9.14
N LEU A 87 9.32 1.09 -8.52
CA LEU A 87 10.09 0.04 -9.17
C LEU A 87 9.32 -1.27 -9.08
N ILE A 88 8.62 -1.61 -10.15
CA ILE A 88 7.80 -2.83 -10.26
C ILE A 88 8.67 -3.96 -10.79
N SER A 89 8.77 -5.04 -10.03
CA SER A 89 9.50 -6.25 -10.39
C SER A 89 8.55 -7.30 -10.95
N LEU A 90 8.67 -7.56 -12.24
CA LEU A 90 7.99 -8.59 -13.01
C LEU A 90 9.04 -9.29 -13.89
N PRO A 91 8.87 -10.60 -14.22
CA PRO A 91 9.73 -11.24 -15.19
C PRO A 91 9.65 -10.54 -16.55
N GLN A 92 10.73 -10.55 -17.32
CA GLN A 92 10.69 -10.05 -18.69
C GLN A 92 9.81 -10.96 -19.55
N PRO A 93 8.97 -10.42 -20.44
CA PRO A 93 8.14 -11.23 -21.33
C PRO A 93 9.01 -12.04 -22.29
N GLY A 94 8.56 -13.25 -22.66
CA GLY A 94 9.33 -14.16 -23.50
C GLY A 94 8.61 -15.47 -23.84
N PRO A 95 9.12 -16.22 -24.84
CA PRO A 95 8.48 -17.43 -25.36
C PRO A 95 8.50 -18.62 -24.38
N GLU A 96 9.22 -18.51 -23.26
CA GLU A 96 9.32 -19.55 -22.22
C GLU A 96 8.99 -18.99 -20.83
N THR A 97 8.48 -17.76 -20.76
CA THR A 97 8.16 -17.12 -19.49
C THR A 97 6.72 -17.42 -19.12
N ASP A 98 6.52 -18.02 -17.95
CA ASP A 98 5.17 -18.22 -17.41
C ASP A 98 4.55 -16.90 -16.94
N VAL A 99 3.22 -16.82 -17.00
CA VAL A 99 2.48 -15.68 -16.47
C VAL A 99 2.75 -15.54 -14.96
N PRO A 100 3.28 -14.41 -14.48
CA PRO A 100 3.62 -14.26 -13.07
C PRO A 100 2.37 -14.29 -12.19
N GLN A 101 2.46 -15.07 -11.12
CA GLN A 101 1.43 -15.16 -10.08
C GLN A 101 1.74 -14.26 -8.88
N THR A 102 2.97 -13.75 -8.81
CA THR A 102 3.45 -12.82 -7.77
C THR A 102 4.24 -11.70 -8.42
N ALA A 103 4.31 -10.57 -7.73
CA ALA A 103 5.11 -9.41 -8.10
C ALA A 103 5.54 -8.67 -6.84
N SER A 104 6.53 -7.79 -6.98
CA SER A 104 6.90 -6.88 -5.90
C SER A 104 7.06 -5.45 -6.41
N VAL A 105 6.88 -4.49 -5.51
CA VAL A 105 7.11 -3.07 -5.78
C VAL A 105 7.89 -2.48 -4.63
N THR A 106 8.97 -1.77 -4.94
CA THR A 106 9.59 -0.84 -4.01
C THR A 106 9.32 0.58 -4.50
N CYS A 107 8.89 1.46 -3.60
CA CYS A 107 8.65 2.86 -3.93
C CYS A 107 9.03 3.80 -2.78
N ASN A 108 9.29 5.06 -3.10
CA ASN A 108 9.38 6.11 -2.10
C ASN A 108 7.97 6.52 -1.67
N VAL A 109 7.81 6.91 -0.42
CA VAL A 109 6.55 7.47 0.09
C VAL A 109 6.82 8.68 0.95
N THR A 110 5.97 9.71 0.82
CA THR A 110 5.85 10.79 1.79
C THR A 110 4.42 10.82 2.29
N VAL A 111 4.26 11.01 3.59
CA VAL A 111 2.96 11.11 4.26
C VAL A 111 2.87 12.43 4.98
N THR A 112 1.74 13.11 4.88
CA THR A 112 1.39 14.25 5.70
C THR A 112 0.04 14.02 6.36
N LEU A 113 -0.03 14.20 7.67
CA LEU A 113 -1.25 14.16 8.47
C LEU A 113 -1.50 15.54 9.04
N VAL A 114 -2.76 15.96 9.04
CA VAL A 114 -3.16 17.27 9.55
C VAL A 114 -4.30 17.12 10.55
N ARG A 115 -4.12 17.78 11.70
CA ARG A 115 -5.16 18.03 12.71
C ARG A 115 -4.96 19.44 13.23
N LYS A 116 -5.76 20.40 12.75
CA LYS A 116 -5.58 21.85 12.95
C LYS A 116 -5.50 22.25 14.42
N ASP A 117 -6.34 21.65 15.24
CA ASP A 117 -6.47 21.98 16.67
C ASP A 117 -5.63 21.06 17.57
N ALA A 118 -4.59 20.43 17.03
CA ALA A 118 -3.69 19.57 17.80
C ALA A 118 -2.70 20.37 18.67
N GLU A 119 -2.58 19.96 19.93
CA GLU A 119 -1.47 20.39 20.78
C GLU A 119 -0.14 19.90 20.20
N GLY A 120 0.87 20.78 20.15
CA GLY A 120 2.18 20.50 19.53
C GLY A 120 2.27 20.86 18.04
N GLY A 121 1.22 21.45 17.48
CA GLY A 121 1.18 21.94 16.10
C GLY A 121 0.33 21.09 15.18
N PRO A 122 -0.13 21.63 14.04
CA PRO A 122 -1.24 21.05 13.29
C PRO A 122 -0.86 19.90 12.36
N GLN A 123 0.43 19.62 12.18
CA GLN A 123 0.90 18.77 11.09
C GLN A 123 2.02 17.82 11.54
N LEU A 124 1.95 16.59 11.03
CA LEU A 124 3.04 15.63 11.02
C LEU A 124 3.34 15.26 9.57
N SER A 125 4.60 15.25 9.19
CA SER A 125 5.05 14.67 7.93
C SER A 125 6.11 13.60 8.20
N ASN A 126 6.11 12.55 7.38
CA ASN A 126 7.17 11.56 7.37
C ASN A 126 7.49 11.15 5.93
N GLY A 127 8.70 10.62 5.74
CA GLY A 127 9.12 10.11 4.45
C GLY A 127 9.92 8.84 4.61
N GLY A 128 9.83 7.98 3.60
CA GLY A 128 10.38 6.65 3.67
C GLY A 128 10.15 5.86 2.40
N ARG A 129 10.04 4.54 2.55
CA ARG A 129 9.80 3.61 1.45
C ARG A 129 8.74 2.59 1.81
N TYR A 130 8.02 2.12 0.81
CA TYR A 130 7.29 0.87 0.89
C TYR A 130 8.04 -0.23 0.14
N ASP A 131 8.07 -1.42 0.75
CA ASP A 131 8.31 -2.68 0.07
C ASP A 131 7.00 -3.47 0.06
N ILE A 132 6.46 -3.70 -1.12
CA ILE A 132 5.12 -4.26 -1.34
C ILE A 132 5.26 -5.59 -2.07
N GLU A 133 4.58 -6.61 -1.57
CA GLU A 133 4.41 -7.89 -2.27
C GLU A 133 2.97 -8.00 -2.73
N LEU A 134 2.77 -8.50 -3.95
CA LEU A 134 1.47 -8.69 -4.56
C LEU A 134 1.31 -10.11 -5.08
N LYS A 135 0.06 -10.57 -5.09
CA LYS A 135 -0.34 -11.83 -5.70
C LYS A 135 -1.45 -11.58 -6.72
N ARG A 136 -1.42 -12.36 -7.79
CA ARG A 136 -2.53 -12.45 -8.74
C ARG A 136 -3.65 -13.27 -8.11
N VAL A 137 -4.84 -12.68 -7.99
CA VAL A 137 -6.05 -13.38 -7.56
C VAL A 137 -6.85 -13.80 -8.80
N SER A 138 -7.15 -15.09 -8.86
CA SER A 138 -7.96 -15.71 -9.90
C SER A 138 -9.37 -15.89 -9.38
N GLU A 139 -10.17 -14.83 -9.32
CA GLU A 139 -11.60 -14.97 -8.99
C GLU A 139 -12.51 -14.46 -10.11
N GLY A 140 -13.30 -15.40 -10.64
CA GLY A 140 -14.70 -15.15 -11.00
C GLY A 140 -14.95 -14.19 -12.16
N GLY A 141 -14.27 -14.34 -13.29
CA GLY A 141 -14.75 -13.84 -14.59
C GLY A 141 -14.99 -12.33 -14.72
N SER A 142 -14.52 -11.52 -13.78
CA SER A 142 -14.62 -10.06 -13.89
C SER A 142 -13.38 -9.53 -14.61
N SER A 143 -13.61 -8.70 -15.63
CA SER A 143 -12.63 -8.03 -16.48
C SER A 143 -11.81 -6.95 -15.75
N GLY A 144 -11.48 -7.17 -14.48
CA GLY A 144 -10.84 -6.21 -13.59
C GLY A 144 -9.35 -6.46 -13.37
N ASN A 145 -8.75 -5.60 -12.57
CA ASN A 145 -7.35 -5.72 -12.16
C ASN A 145 -7.15 -6.92 -11.20
N PRO A 146 -6.31 -7.91 -11.55
CA PRO A 146 -6.18 -9.15 -10.79
C PRO A 146 -5.15 -9.08 -9.67
N TRP A 147 -4.46 -7.96 -9.45
CA TRP A 147 -3.40 -7.86 -8.47
C TRP A 147 -3.94 -7.39 -7.11
N ARG A 148 -3.50 -8.04 -6.04
CA ARG A 148 -3.78 -7.64 -4.65
C ARG A 148 -2.51 -7.65 -3.82
N ILE A 149 -2.36 -6.66 -2.94
CA ILE A 149 -1.26 -6.56 -1.99
C ILE A 149 -1.41 -7.66 -0.93
N THR A 150 -0.38 -8.48 -0.79
CA THR A 150 -0.26 -9.50 0.27
C THR A 150 0.64 -9.03 1.40
N ARG A 151 1.57 -8.12 1.14
CA ARG A 151 2.41 -7.51 2.17
C ARG A 151 2.61 -6.03 1.88
N LEU A 152 2.46 -5.22 2.91
CA LEU A 152 2.89 -3.82 2.94
C LEU A 152 3.90 -3.65 4.07
N LYS A 153 5.16 -3.41 3.70
CA LYS A 153 6.22 -3.07 4.65
C LYS A 153 6.56 -1.59 4.52
N ALA A 154 6.43 -0.84 5.61
CA ALA A 154 6.83 0.56 5.64
C ALA A 154 8.14 0.76 6.39
N LYS A 155 9.09 1.43 5.74
CA LYS A 155 10.35 1.87 6.31
C LYS A 155 10.40 3.39 6.30
N ILE A 156 10.06 4.00 7.42
CA ILE A 156 10.13 5.44 7.65
C ILE A 156 11.60 5.81 7.87
N ALA A 157 12.07 6.79 7.11
CA ALA A 157 13.45 7.28 7.17
C ALA A 157 13.56 8.56 8.02
N TRP A 158 12.50 9.36 8.07
CA TRP A 158 12.46 10.59 8.85
C TRP A 158 11.02 10.96 9.24
N PHE A 159 10.90 11.73 10.31
CA PHE A 159 9.71 12.43 10.74
C PHE A 159 9.99 13.93 10.84
N SER A 160 8.97 14.75 10.68
CA SER A 160 9.01 16.20 10.86
C SER A 160 7.66 16.69 11.37
N GLY A 161 7.66 17.58 12.37
CA GLY A 161 6.43 18.11 12.97
C GLY A 161 5.89 17.26 14.12
N ASN A 162 4.58 17.30 14.34
CA ASN A 162 3.93 16.84 15.56
C ASN A 162 3.76 15.30 15.60
N LYS A 163 4.78 14.58 16.07
CA LYS A 163 4.76 13.12 16.21
C LYS A 163 3.64 12.60 17.12
N LYS A 164 3.12 13.44 18.03
CA LYS A 164 1.99 13.10 18.92
C LYS A 164 0.71 12.79 18.15
N LEU A 165 0.57 13.24 16.91
CA LEU A 165 -0.55 12.87 16.03
C LEU A 165 -0.61 11.36 15.77
N LEU A 166 0.52 10.65 15.86
CA LEU A 166 0.58 9.19 15.77
C LEU A 166 0.79 8.52 17.14
N GLY A 167 0.66 9.27 18.24
CA GLY A 167 0.96 8.75 19.59
C GLY A 167 2.43 8.39 19.79
N LEU A 168 3.33 8.96 19.01
CA LEU A 168 4.77 8.74 19.13
C LEU A 168 5.41 9.80 20.03
N GLU A 169 6.43 9.39 20.79
CA GLU A 169 7.28 10.29 21.55
C GLU A 169 8.35 10.96 20.65
N ASP A 170 8.94 12.05 21.14
CA ASP A 170 9.94 12.84 20.40
C ASP A 170 11.30 12.14 20.25
#